data_AF-A0A7K0BME3-F1
#
_entry.id   AF-A0A7K0BME3-F1
#
_cell.length_a   1.000
_cell.length_b   1.000
_cell.length_c   1.000
_cell.angle_alpha   90.00
_cell.angle_beta   90.00
_cell.angle_gamma   90.00
#
_symmetry.space_group_name_H-M   'P 1'
#
loop_
_entity.id
_entity.type
_entity.pdbx_description
1 polymer ?
#
loop_
_entity_poly.entity_id
_entity_poly.type
_entity_poly.pdbx_seq_one_letter_code
_entity_poly.pdbx_strand_id
1 'polypeptide(L)'
;MEIEDVNFDNQLDFRIIKFIPDDIISSIYWIFNTKTQLFEKNTDYEKIIFPEFDYEKKIIISSWRDYIRFYKDYYKLENEIPILIERHITQPNKNRVIEVEIWKIVNGELKLVSTKQK
;
A
#
# COMPACT_ATOMS: atom_id res chain seq x y z
N MET A 1 -9.58 14.64 -4.39
CA MET A 1 -8.93 14.19 -5.64
C MET A 1 -7.48 14.56 -5.52
N GLU A 2 -6.60 13.65 -5.89
CA GLU A 2 -5.14 13.85 -5.81
C GLU A 2 -4.55 13.53 -7.18
N ILE A 3 -3.49 14.26 -7.54
CA ILE A 3 -2.79 14.16 -8.82
C ILE A 3 -1.32 13.96 -8.50
N GLU A 4 -0.78 12.81 -8.88
CA GLU A 4 0.61 12.44 -8.64
C GLU A 4 1.00 11.27 -9.56
N ASP A 5 2.30 10.98 -9.68
CA ASP A 5 2.83 9.83 -10.43
C ASP A 5 2.75 8.58 -9.55
N VAL A 6 1.71 7.75 -9.72
CA VAL A 6 1.46 6.61 -8.83
C VAL A 6 2.20 5.34 -9.27
N ASN A 7 2.71 5.31 -10.50
CA ASN A 7 3.39 4.15 -11.09
C ASN A 7 4.91 4.38 -11.34
N PHE A 8 5.44 5.54 -10.93
CA PHE A 8 6.83 5.97 -11.05
C PHE A 8 7.35 6.08 -12.50
N ASP A 9 6.47 6.41 -13.45
CA ASP A 9 6.77 6.53 -14.88
C ASP A 9 7.04 7.98 -15.35
N ASN A 10 6.97 8.95 -14.43
CA ASN A 10 7.06 10.40 -14.64
C ASN A 10 5.89 11.01 -15.42
N GLN A 11 4.75 10.34 -15.50
CA GLN A 11 3.48 10.89 -15.94
C GLN A 11 2.56 11.13 -14.75
N LEU A 12 1.69 12.13 -14.87
CA LEU A 12 0.74 12.43 -13.80
C LEU A 12 -0.51 11.57 -13.97
N ASP A 13 -0.84 10.87 -12.90
CA ASP A 13 -2.08 10.12 -12.74
C ASP A 13 -3.06 10.91 -11.86
N PHE A 14 -4.26 10.38 -11.66
CA PHE A 14 -5.14 10.91 -10.62
C PHE A 14 -5.91 9.83 -9.88
N ARG A 15 -6.22 10.13 -8.62
CA ARG A 15 -7.07 9.30 -7.77
C ARG A 15 -8.20 10.10 -7.13
N ILE A 16 -9.32 9.41 -6.92
CA ILE A 16 -10.49 9.95 -6.23
C ILE A 16 -10.74 9.10 -5.00
N ILE A 17 -10.70 9.75 -3.83
CA ILE A 17 -11.01 9.09 -2.56
C ILE A 17 -12.44 8.56 -2.63
N LYS A 18 -12.58 7.26 -2.40
CA LYS A 18 -13.84 6.55 -2.31
C LYS A 18 -14.19 6.41 -0.83
N PHE A 19 -15.09 7.26 -0.36
CA PHE A 19 -15.64 7.12 0.99
C PHE A 19 -16.79 6.12 0.97
N ILE A 20 -16.64 5.02 1.70
CA ILE A 20 -17.70 4.05 1.96
C ILE A 20 -17.92 4.07 3.49
N PRO A 21 -19.13 4.41 3.97
CA PRO A 21 -19.44 4.35 5.39
C PRO A 21 -19.11 2.96 5.96
N ASP A 22 -18.47 2.93 7.12
CA ASP A 22 -18.06 1.72 7.86
C ASP A 22 -17.01 0.82 7.16
N ASP A 23 -16.43 1.26 6.04
CA ASP A 23 -15.35 0.55 5.34
C ASP A 23 -14.03 1.33 5.40
N ILE A 24 -12.95 0.68 5.02
CA ILE A 24 -11.65 1.31 4.92
C ILE A 24 -11.62 2.27 3.73
N ILE A 25 -11.17 3.50 3.97
CA ILE A 25 -11.02 4.52 2.93
C ILE A 25 -10.02 4.01 1.87
N SER A 26 -10.52 3.81 0.66
CA SER A 26 -9.75 3.47 -0.53
C SER A 26 -9.87 4.60 -1.56
N SER A 27 -9.17 4.48 -2.68
CA SER A 27 -9.29 5.43 -3.79
C SER A 27 -9.52 4.69 -5.10
N ILE A 28 -10.23 5.33 -6.02
CA ILE A 28 -10.34 4.89 -7.41
C ILE A 28 -9.22 5.55 -8.20
N TYR A 29 -8.46 4.77 -8.96
CA TYR A 29 -7.28 5.23 -9.69
C TYR A 29 -7.50 5.27 -11.18
N TRP A 30 -6.97 6.32 -11.80
CA TRP A 30 -6.93 6.52 -13.24
C TRP A 30 -5.48 6.80 -13.62
N ILE A 31 -4.86 5.82 -14.29
CA ILE A 31 -3.43 5.84 -14.63
C ILE A 31 -3.29 6.23 -16.09
N PHE A 32 -2.37 7.13 -16.40
CA PHE A 32 -2.12 7.59 -17.75
C PHE A 32 -1.38 6.52 -18.55
N ASN A 33 -2.04 5.94 -19.55
CA ASN A 33 -1.40 4.99 -20.45
C ASN A 33 -0.76 5.74 -21.62
N THR A 34 0.58 5.77 -21.64
CA THR A 34 1.36 6.47 -22.67
C THR A 34 1.17 5.91 -24.08
N LYS A 35 0.76 4.65 -24.25
CA LYS A 35 0.52 4.04 -25.56
C LYS A 35 -0.81 4.46 -26.14
N THR A 36 -1.86 4.48 -25.31
CA THR A 36 -3.21 4.85 -25.74
C THR A 36 -3.48 6.35 -25.61
N GLN A 37 -2.64 7.08 -24.87
CA GLN A 37 -2.79 8.50 -24.53
C GLN A 37 -4.10 8.78 -23.78
N LEU A 38 -4.55 7.80 -22.98
CA LEU A 38 -5.79 7.85 -22.23
C LEU A 38 -5.56 7.49 -20.77
N PHE A 39 -6.43 8.00 -19.90
CA PHE A 39 -6.50 7.55 -18.53
C PHE A 39 -7.31 6.25 -18.45
N GLU A 40 -6.68 5.23 -17.89
CA GLU A 40 -7.27 3.90 -17.74
C GLU A 40 -7.51 3.62 -16.26
N LYS A 41 -8.71 3.14 -15.94
CA LYS A 41 -9.04 2.78 -14.57
C LYS A 41 -8.19 1.58 -14.14
N ASN A 42 -7.48 1.69 -13.01
CA ASN A 42 -6.68 0.59 -12.47
C ASN A 42 -7.22 0.13 -11.11
N THR A 43 -7.74 -1.11 -11.07
CA THR A 43 -8.34 -1.69 -9.86
C THR A 43 -7.32 -2.30 -8.90
N ASP A 44 -6.09 -2.57 -9.33
CA ASP A 44 -5.07 -3.16 -8.45
C ASP A 44 -4.61 -2.20 -7.37
N TYR A 45 -4.58 -0.91 -7.68
CA TYR A 45 -4.29 0.16 -6.72
C TYR A 45 -5.42 0.40 -5.72
N GLU A 46 -6.67 0.04 -6.04
CA GLU A 46 -7.82 0.24 -5.13
C GLU A 46 -7.70 -0.57 -3.82
N LYS A 47 -6.85 -1.61 -3.81
CA LYS A 47 -6.55 -2.43 -2.63
C LYS A 47 -5.64 -1.73 -1.62
N ILE A 48 -4.98 -0.63 -2.02
CA ILE A 48 -3.99 0.08 -1.21
C ILE A 48 -4.70 1.19 -0.42
N ILE A 49 -4.64 1.07 0.90
CA ILE A 49 -5.29 1.98 1.85
C ILE A 49 -4.32 3.11 2.20
N PHE A 50 -4.76 4.37 2.14
CA PHE A 50 -3.93 5.55 2.49
C PHE A 50 -2.47 5.46 1.97
N PRO A 51 -2.28 5.42 0.64
CA PRO A 51 -0.95 5.29 0.06
C PRO A 51 -0.11 6.56 0.26
N GLU A 52 1.19 6.36 0.37
CA GLU A 52 2.25 7.35 0.25
C GLU A 52 3.27 6.82 -0.78
N PHE A 53 3.70 7.66 -1.70
CA PHE A 53 4.61 7.26 -2.79
C PHE A 53 6.03 7.72 -2.45
N ASP A 54 6.93 6.77 -2.19
CA ASP A 54 8.35 7.03 -1.98
C ASP A 54 9.05 6.96 -3.34
N TYR A 55 9.21 8.13 -3.97
CA TYR A 55 9.79 8.29 -5.30
C TYR A 55 11.28 7.92 -5.36
N GLU A 56 12.02 8.06 -4.26
CA GLU A 56 13.44 7.70 -4.21
C GLU A 56 13.61 6.18 -4.23
N LYS A 57 12.81 5.47 -3.45
CA LYS A 57 12.86 4.00 -3.36
C LYS A 57 11.96 3.31 -4.39
N LYS A 58 11.09 4.05 -5.08
CA LYS A 58 10.04 3.54 -5.98
C LYS A 58 9.18 2.47 -5.31
N ILE A 59 8.68 2.79 -4.13
CA ILE A 59 7.78 1.92 -3.36
C ILE A 59 6.54 2.70 -2.94
N ILE A 60 5.43 1.98 -2.80
CA ILE A 60 4.20 2.52 -2.21
C ILE A 60 4.16 2.06 -0.76
N ILE A 61 3.95 3.01 0.14
CA ILE A 61 3.83 2.77 1.57
C ILE A 61 2.36 2.99 1.94
N SER A 62 1.74 2.03 2.61
CA SER A 62 0.35 2.13 3.06
C SER A 62 0.31 2.01 4.57
N SER A 63 -0.23 3.04 5.23
CA SER A 63 -0.33 3.07 6.69
C SER A 63 -1.79 3.07 7.10
N TRP A 64 -2.21 2.02 7.81
CA TRP A 64 -3.61 1.84 8.20
C TRP A 64 -3.74 1.12 9.54
N ARG A 65 -4.95 1.09 10.09
CA ARG A 65 -5.21 0.46 11.39
C ARG A 65 -6.44 -0.42 11.32
N ASP A 66 -6.42 -1.49 12.10
CA ASP A 66 -7.57 -2.34 12.40
C ASP A 66 -7.64 -2.56 13.91
N TYR A 67 -8.64 -1.96 14.55
CA TYR A 67 -8.77 -1.87 16.01
C TYR A 67 -7.47 -1.40 16.70
N ILE A 68 -6.77 -2.31 17.37
CA ILE A 68 -5.54 -2.06 18.15
C ILE A 68 -4.26 -2.31 17.34
N ARG A 69 -4.38 -2.82 16.12
CA ARG A 69 -3.26 -3.18 15.25
C ARG A 69 -3.00 -2.04 14.27
N PHE A 70 -1.74 -1.63 14.20
CA PHE A 70 -1.27 -0.69 13.18
C PHE A 70 -0.49 -1.46 12.14
N TYR A 71 -0.82 -1.22 10.87
CA TYR A 71 -0.21 -1.86 9.72
C TYR A 71 0.59 -0.83 8.95
N LYS A 72 1.77 -1.23 8.51
CA LYS A 72 2.56 -0.52 7.52
C LYS A 72 2.95 -1.50 6.43
N ASP A 73 2.35 -1.33 5.27
CA ASP A 73 2.52 -2.19 4.11
C ASP A 73 3.43 -1.51 3.09
N TYR A 74 4.28 -2.30 2.46
CA TYR A 74 5.23 -1.84 1.47
C TYR A 74 4.98 -2.61 0.17
N TYR A 75 4.74 -1.89 -0.91
CA TYR A 75 4.47 -2.45 -2.22
C TYR A 75 5.57 -2.04 -3.20
N LYS A 76 5.92 -2.95 -4.08
CA LYS A 76 6.76 -2.69 -5.25
C LYS A 76 5.97 -2.97 -6.51
N LEU A 77 6.22 -2.21 -7.58
CA LEU A 77 5.57 -2.46 -8.85
C LEU A 77 6.25 -3.60 -9.61
N GLU A 78 5.45 -4.54 -10.09
CA GLU A 78 5.84 -5.55 -11.06
C GLU A 78 4.89 -5.44 -12.26
N ASN A 79 5.40 -5.08 -13.43
CA ASN A 79 4.58 -4.82 -14.62
C ASN A 79 3.43 -3.84 -14.35
N GLU A 80 3.73 -2.71 -13.68
CA GLU A 80 2.75 -1.67 -13.28
C GLU A 80 1.69 -2.13 -12.25
N ILE A 81 1.82 -3.34 -11.72
CA ILE A 81 0.93 -3.87 -10.69
C ILE A 81 1.61 -3.76 -9.32
N PRO A 82 0.98 -3.13 -8.32
CA PRO A 82 1.49 -3.11 -6.96
C PRO A 82 1.46 -4.49 -6.30
N ILE A 83 2.63 -5.00 -5.92
CA ILE A 83 2.81 -6.26 -5.21
C ILE A 83 3.27 -5.98 -3.78
N LEU A 84 2.54 -6.47 -2.79
CA LEU A 84 2.94 -6.39 -1.38
C LEU A 84 4.23 -7.20 -1.19
N ILE A 85 5.30 -6.56 -0.72
CA ILE A 85 6.59 -7.22 -0.47
C ILE A 85 6.91 -7.36 1.02
N GLU A 86 6.38 -6.47 1.85
CA GLU A 86 6.65 -6.43 3.28
C GLU A 86 5.48 -5.79 4.04
N ARG A 87 5.18 -6.32 5.23
CA ARG A 87 4.16 -5.82 6.15
C ARG A 87 4.71 -5.76 7.56
N HIS A 88 4.59 -4.60 8.19
CA HIS A 88 4.88 -4.42 9.62
C HIS A 88 3.56 -4.34 10.37
N ILE A 89 3.42 -5.12 11.44
CA ILE A 89 2.25 -5.08 12.33
C ILE A 89 2.74 -4.66 13.70
N THR A 90 2.26 -3.51 14.18
CA THR A 90 2.52 -3.04 15.54
C THR A 90 1.27 -3.25 16.38
N GLN A 91 1.40 -4.01 17.47
CA GLN A 91 0.28 -4.32 18.37
C GLN A 91 0.78 -4.62 19.79
N PRO A 92 -0.04 -4.44 20.83
CA PRO A 92 0.29 -4.91 22.17
C PRO A 92 0.20 -6.45 22.24
N ASN A 93 1.20 -7.09 22.85
CA ASN A 93 1.16 -8.51 23.16
C ASN A 93 0.30 -8.82 24.41
N LYS A 94 0.22 -10.09 24.82
CA LYS A 94 -0.56 -10.53 26.00
C LYS A 94 -0.17 -9.81 27.31
N ASN A 95 1.06 -9.33 27.40
CA ASN A 95 1.60 -8.61 28.56
C ASN A 95 1.50 -7.09 28.40
N ARG A 96 0.77 -6.60 27.39
CA ARG A 96 0.62 -5.18 27.02
C ARG A 96 1.93 -4.47 26.62
N VAL A 97 2.95 -5.24 26.25
CA VAL A 97 4.19 -4.71 25.67
C VAL A 97 4.00 -4.55 24.17
N ILE A 98 4.49 -3.45 23.58
CA ILE A 98 4.37 -3.21 22.14
C ILE A 98 5.31 -4.17 21.40
N GLU A 99 4.73 -4.91 20.45
CA GLU A 99 5.40 -5.85 19.60
C GLU A 99 5.29 -5.39 18.14
N VAL A 100 6.37 -5.60 17.38
CA VAL A 100 6.45 -5.34 15.95
C VAL A 100 6.75 -6.65 15.25
N GLU A 101 5.78 -7.15 14.50
CA GLU A 101 5.95 -8.28 13.59
C GLU A 101 6.35 -7.76 12.21
N ILE A 102 7.35 -8.40 11.58
CA ILE A 102 7.79 -8.12 10.23
C ILE A 102 7.51 -9.36 9.38
N TRP A 103 6.66 -9.18 8.39
CA TRP A 103 6.26 -10.18 7.42
C TRP A 103 6.82 -9.83 6.05
N LYS A 104 7.36 -10.80 5.31
CA LYS A 104 7.90 -10.60 3.94
C LYS A 104 7.41 -11.69 3.00
N ILE A 105 7.38 -11.40 1.70
CA ILE A 105 7.11 -12.43 0.68
C ILE A 105 8.31 -13.38 0.58
N VAL A 106 8.06 -14.67 0.77
CA VAL A 106 9.02 -15.76 0.57
C VAL A 106 8.32 -16.85 -0.24
N ASN A 107 8.80 -17.08 -1.47
CA ASN A 107 8.20 -17.99 -2.45
C ASN A 107 6.72 -17.66 -2.77
N GLY A 108 6.39 -16.37 -2.93
CA GLY A 108 5.03 -15.91 -3.26
C GLY A 108 4.06 -15.84 -2.09
N GLU A 109 4.47 -16.25 -0.89
CA GLU A 109 3.64 -16.24 0.31
C GLU A 109 4.18 -15.26 1.35
N LEU A 110 3.29 -14.53 2.01
CA LEU A 110 3.65 -13.63 3.11
C LEU A 110 3.96 -14.45 4.37
N LYS A 111 5.22 -14.41 4.85
CA LYS A 111 5.69 -15.18 6.00
C LYS A 111 6.27 -14.27 7.06
N LEU A 112 5.99 -14.58 8.33
CA LEU A 112 6.59 -13.92 9.48
C LEU A 112 8.09 -14.23 9.50
N VAL A 113 8.94 -13.21 9.45
CA VAL A 113 10.41 -13.37 9.44
C VAL A 113 11.08 -12.80 10.68
N SER A 114 10.41 -11.92 11.42
CA SER A 114 10.95 -11.34 12.64
C SER A 114 9.84 -10.82 13.54
N THR A 115 10.08 -10.90 14.84
CA THR A 115 9.25 -10.28 15.88
C THR A 115 10.15 -9.54 16.86
N LYS A 116 9.85 -8.27 17.15
CA LYS A 116 10.65 -7.40 18.02
C LYS A 116 9.78 -6.75 19.08
N GLN A 117 10.30 -6.61 20.29
CA GLN A 117 9.66 -5.80 21.33
C GLN A 117 10.18 -4.36 21.23
N LYS A 118 9.28 -3.39 21.40
CA LYS A 118 9.58 -1.96 21.37
C LYS A 118 9.57 -1.36 22.77
#